data_AF-A0A0D5XZG1-F1
#
_entry.id   AF-A0A0D5XZG1-F1
#
_cell.length_a   1.000
_cell.length_b   1.000
_cell.length_c   1.000
_cell.angle_alpha   90.00
_cell.angle_beta   90.00
_cell.angle_gamma   90.00
#
_symmetry.space_group_name_H-M   'P 1'
#
loop_
_entity.id
_entity.type
_entity.pdbx_description
1 polymer ?
#
loop_
_entity_poly.entity_id
_entity_poly.type
_entity_poly.pdbx_seq_one_letter_code
_entity_poly.pdbx_strand_id
1 'polypeptide(L)'
;MPAVSTEPSVDEAQAAPQESVRVSLSEEGKAKAAKEQDKFADIDASNLPDNVKKLLKAIREIQEKIEEKMQELDAVKNDPSLSEKERQAKTQVIQVELSILSNQLTSRNNDLNKLQLSKADKDTASQLLLSKG
;
A
#
# COMPACT_ATOMS: atom_id res chain seq x y z
N MET A 1 40.87 41.35 -49.64
CA MET A 1 40.55 40.96 -48.24
C MET A 1 39.71 42.09 -47.68
N PRO A 2 38.56 41.90 -47.00
CA PRO A 2 38.28 40.85 -46.01
C PRO A 2 36.91 40.11 -46.21
N ALA A 3 36.85 38.82 -45.89
CA ALA A 3 36.15 38.24 -44.73
C ALA A 3 34.61 38.27 -44.81
N VAL A 4 34.02 37.20 -45.33
CA VAL A 4 32.66 36.79 -44.96
C VAL A 4 32.77 36.17 -43.57
N SER A 5 32.30 36.91 -42.57
CA SER A 5 32.16 36.42 -41.20
C SER A 5 30.68 36.35 -40.87
N THR A 6 30.24 35.10 -40.73
CA THR A 6 29.38 34.64 -39.64
C THR A 6 27.92 35.12 -39.69
N GLU A 7 27.08 34.30 -40.32
CA GLU A 7 25.72 34.05 -39.85
C GLU A 7 25.79 33.46 -38.43
N PRO A 8 25.14 34.05 -37.42
CA PRO A 8 24.77 33.31 -36.23
C PRO A 8 23.50 32.53 -36.55
N SER A 9 23.63 31.20 -36.60
CA SER A 9 22.51 30.27 -36.56
C SER A 9 21.64 30.58 -35.35
N VAL A 10 20.37 30.80 -35.62
CA VAL A 10 19.27 30.82 -34.66
C VAL A 10 19.20 29.47 -33.97
N ASP A 11 19.54 29.45 -32.69
CA ASP A 11 19.39 28.30 -31.81
C ASP A 11 18.44 28.64 -30.66
N GLU A 12 17.35 27.88 -30.62
CA GLU A 12 16.55 27.48 -29.47
C GLU A 12 15.97 28.59 -28.57
N ALA A 13 14.69 28.94 -28.76
CA ALA A 13 13.57 28.23 -28.12
C ALA A 13 13.70 28.15 -26.59
N GLN A 14 13.31 29.24 -25.94
CA GLN A 14 12.37 29.26 -24.82
C GLN A 14 12.28 27.99 -23.95
N ALA A 15 12.96 27.99 -22.81
CA ALA A 15 12.62 27.13 -21.69
C ALA A 15 12.75 27.91 -20.38
N ALA A 16 11.62 28.46 -19.93
CA ALA A 16 11.46 28.90 -18.55
C ALA A 16 11.74 27.70 -17.62
N PRO A 17 12.47 27.88 -16.50
CA PRO A 17 12.59 26.82 -15.51
C PRO A 17 11.20 26.53 -14.95
N GLN A 18 10.68 25.34 -15.28
CA GLN A 18 9.46 24.81 -14.72
C GLN A 18 9.64 24.75 -13.21
N GLU A 19 8.93 25.65 -12.53
CA GLU A 19 8.79 25.70 -11.08
C GLU A 19 8.42 24.29 -10.63
N SER A 20 9.39 23.58 -10.07
CA SER A 20 9.19 22.26 -9.51
C SER A 20 8.22 22.51 -8.36
N VAL A 21 6.96 22.10 -8.54
CA VAL A 21 5.96 22.11 -7.48
C VAL A 21 6.52 21.25 -6.35
N ARG A 22 7.23 21.89 -5.42
CA ARG A 22 7.60 21.31 -4.14
C ARG A 22 6.28 21.16 -3.41
N VAL A 23 5.63 20.04 -3.67
CA VAL A 23 4.55 19.51 -2.84
C VAL A 23 5.14 19.34 -1.45
N SER A 24 5.04 20.40 -0.64
CA SER A 24 5.32 20.31 0.78
C SER A 24 4.17 19.48 1.33
N LEU A 25 4.37 18.14 1.36
CA LEU A 25 3.50 17.26 2.13
C LEU A 25 3.36 17.91 3.51
N SER A 26 2.15 18.35 3.84
CA SER A 26 1.83 18.98 5.12
C SER A 26 2.39 18.12 6.26
N GLU A 27 2.71 18.72 7.40
CA GLU A 27 3.29 18.01 8.54
C GLU A 27 2.45 16.79 8.95
N GLU A 28 1.13 16.88 8.83
CA GLU A 28 0.19 15.76 9.01
C GLU A 28 0.36 14.62 7.97
N GLY A 29 0.66 14.96 6.71
CA GLY A 29 0.97 13.98 5.67
C GLY A 29 2.32 13.30 5.92
N LYS A 30 3.33 14.03 6.40
CA LYS A 30 4.62 13.46 6.83
C LYS A 30 4.49 12.58 8.06
N ALA A 31 3.66 12.98 9.03
CA ALA A 31 3.40 12.19 10.23
C ALA A 31 2.60 10.90 9.94
N LYS A 32 1.64 10.95 9.00
CA LYS A 32 0.96 9.74 8.50
C LYS A 32 1.93 8.83 7.75
N ALA A 33 2.74 9.39 6.85
CA ALA A 33 3.76 8.62 6.15
C ALA A 33 4.79 7.99 7.11
N ALA A 34 5.21 8.72 8.16
CA ALA A 34 6.11 8.19 9.18
C ALA A 34 5.47 7.07 10.01
N LYS A 35 4.18 7.19 10.35
CA LYS A 35 3.42 6.11 11.02
C LYS A 35 3.23 4.90 10.11
N GLU A 36 2.99 5.11 8.83
CA GLU A 36 2.93 4.04 7.83
C GLU A 36 4.31 3.39 7.61
N GLN A 37 5.40 4.15 7.69
CA GLN A 37 6.76 3.61 7.68
C GLN A 37 7.04 2.74 8.90
N ASP A 38 6.55 3.13 10.09
CA ASP A 38 6.69 2.32 11.31
C ASP A 38 5.89 1.00 11.21
N LYS A 39 4.65 1.07 10.71
CA LYS A 39 3.77 -0.11 10.53
C LYS A 39 4.37 -1.22 9.65
N PHE A 40 5.26 -0.86 8.74
CA PHE A 40 5.92 -1.80 7.83
C PHE A 40 7.44 -1.80 7.97
N ALA A 41 7.97 -1.30 9.09
CA ALA A 41 9.40 -1.18 9.31
C ALA A 41 10.12 -2.53 9.24
N ASP A 42 9.48 -3.60 9.71
CA ASP A 42 9.94 -4.99 9.61
C ASP A 42 10.10 -5.43 8.15
N ILE A 43 9.14 -5.07 7.29
CA ILE A 43 9.17 -5.35 5.85
C ILE A 43 10.20 -4.45 5.14
N ASP A 44 10.30 -3.19 5.52
CA ASP A 44 11.22 -2.22 4.90
C ASP A 44 12.69 -2.53 5.24
N ALA A 45 12.96 -2.93 6.48
CA ALA A 45 14.29 -3.35 6.94
C ALA A 45 14.73 -4.71 6.38
N SER A 46 13.81 -5.50 5.81
CA SER A 46 14.15 -6.79 5.21
C SER A 46 15.02 -6.63 3.96
N ASN A 47 15.81 -7.65 3.64
CA ASN A 47 16.62 -7.67 2.42
C ASN A 47 15.82 -8.15 1.18
N LEU A 48 14.49 -8.11 1.25
CA LEU A 48 13.62 -8.59 0.19
C LEU A 48 13.58 -7.61 -1.00
N PRO A 49 13.32 -8.10 -2.23
CA PRO A 49 13.10 -7.22 -3.37
C PRO A 49 11.91 -6.28 -3.14
N ASP A 50 11.98 -5.04 -3.67
CA ASP A 50 10.92 -4.03 -3.47
C ASP A 50 9.53 -4.50 -3.92
N ASN A 51 9.46 -5.30 -4.98
CA ASN A 51 8.19 -5.85 -5.44
C ASN A 51 7.56 -6.80 -4.40
N VAL A 52 8.39 -7.58 -3.71
CA VAL A 52 7.95 -8.48 -2.62
C VAL A 52 7.52 -7.66 -1.42
N LYS A 53 8.32 -6.65 -1.03
CA LYS A 53 7.97 -5.73 0.06
C LYS A 53 6.62 -5.07 -0.17
N LYS A 54 6.38 -4.52 -1.37
CA LYS A 54 5.08 -3.92 -1.74
C LYS A 54 3.93 -4.93 -1.63
N LEU A 55 4.14 -6.16 -2.07
CA LEU A 55 3.12 -7.20 -1.97
C LEU A 55 2.85 -7.60 -0.52
N LEU A 56 3.89 -7.74 0.31
CA LEU A 56 3.77 -8.02 1.74
C LEU A 56 3.02 -6.92 2.48
N LYS A 57 3.33 -5.65 2.20
CA LYS A 57 2.58 -4.50 2.76
C LYS A 57 1.11 -4.58 2.39
N ALA A 58 0.80 -4.83 1.12
CA ALA A 58 -0.58 -5.00 0.67
C ALA A 58 -1.30 -6.18 1.35
N ILE A 59 -0.61 -7.31 1.57
CA ILE A 59 -1.16 -8.46 2.31
C ILE A 59 -1.46 -8.05 3.75
N ARG A 60 -0.54 -7.37 4.44
CA ARG A 60 -0.74 -6.89 5.82
C ARG A 60 -1.89 -5.90 5.92
N GLU A 61 -2.02 -4.96 4.98
CA GLU A 61 -3.16 -4.05 4.94
C GLU A 61 -4.50 -4.78 4.79
N ILE A 62 -4.54 -5.84 3.97
CA ILE A 62 -5.76 -6.65 3.81
C ILE A 62 -6.07 -7.41 5.10
N GLN A 63 -5.04 -7.95 5.80
CA GLN A 63 -5.21 -8.59 7.10
C GLN A 63 -5.76 -7.61 8.15
N GLU A 64 -5.21 -6.39 8.22
CA GLU A 64 -5.69 -5.34 9.14
C GLU A 64 -7.15 -5.01 8.85
N LYS A 65 -7.53 -4.81 7.59
CA LYS A 65 -8.93 -4.58 7.19
C LYS A 65 -9.85 -5.75 7.53
N ILE A 66 -9.37 -6.99 7.43
CA ILE A 66 -10.13 -8.17 7.86
C ILE A 66 -10.33 -8.14 9.37
N GLU A 67 -9.29 -7.88 10.16
CA GLU A 67 -9.38 -7.79 11.62
C GLU A 67 -10.32 -6.66 12.06
N GLU A 68 -10.21 -5.48 11.46
CA GLU A 68 -11.13 -4.35 11.68
C GLU A 68 -12.58 -4.75 11.38
N LYS A 69 -12.84 -5.43 10.26
CA LYS A 69 -14.19 -5.87 9.89
C LYS A 69 -14.72 -7.00 10.75
N MET A 70 -13.85 -7.88 11.25
CA MET A 70 -14.23 -8.89 12.24
C MET A 70 -14.60 -8.23 13.58
N GLN A 71 -13.86 -7.22 14.01
CA GLN A 71 -14.21 -6.44 15.20
C GLN A 71 -15.53 -5.69 15.02
N GLU A 72 -15.75 -5.08 13.85
CA GLU A 72 -17.02 -4.43 13.52
C GLU A 72 -18.18 -5.44 13.53
N LEU A 73 -17.97 -6.63 12.97
CA LEU A 73 -18.95 -7.72 13.00
C LEU A 73 -19.32 -8.09 14.44
N ASP A 74 -18.33 -8.23 15.32
CA ASP A 74 -18.57 -8.55 16.72
C ASP A 74 -19.22 -7.38 17.47
N ALA A 75 -18.87 -6.13 17.15
CA ALA A 75 -19.54 -4.95 17.68
C ALA A 75 -21.02 -4.92 17.28
N VAL A 76 -21.35 -5.13 16.00
CA VAL A 76 -22.72 -5.20 15.49
C VAL A 76 -23.51 -6.32 16.17
N LYS A 77 -22.89 -7.49 16.39
CA LYS A 77 -23.55 -8.61 17.07
C LYS A 77 -23.84 -8.33 18.54
N ASN A 78 -22.99 -7.55 19.22
CA ASN A 78 -23.14 -7.23 20.64
C ASN A 78 -23.89 -5.91 20.89
N ASP A 79 -24.15 -5.11 19.85
CA ASP A 79 -24.85 -3.83 19.99
C ASP A 79 -26.32 -4.06 20.39
N PRO A 80 -26.75 -3.66 21.60
CA PRO A 80 -28.14 -3.81 22.03
C PRO A 80 -29.08 -2.80 21.37
N SER A 81 -28.56 -1.76 20.72
CA SER A 81 -29.33 -0.67 20.12
C SER A 81 -29.90 -1.04 18.75
N LEU A 82 -29.39 -2.10 18.11
CA LEU A 82 -29.83 -2.56 16.79
C LEU A 82 -31.00 -3.53 16.89
N SER A 83 -32.03 -3.31 16.07
CA SER A 83 -33.07 -4.32 15.86
C SER A 83 -32.50 -5.59 15.22
N GLU A 84 -33.15 -6.72 15.39
CA GLU A 84 -32.70 -8.00 14.84
C GLU A 84 -32.54 -7.95 13.31
N LYS A 85 -33.45 -7.26 12.62
CA LYS A 85 -33.39 -7.05 11.18
C LYS A 85 -32.21 -6.18 10.75
N GLU A 86 -31.92 -5.10 11.48
CA GLU A 86 -30.75 -4.24 11.19
C GLU A 86 -29.44 -4.96 11.47
N ARG A 87 -29.36 -5.68 12.59
CA ARG A 87 -28.22 -6.52 12.96
C ARG A 87 -27.94 -7.56 11.88
N GLN A 88 -28.96 -8.25 11.40
CA GLN A 88 -28.84 -9.24 10.34
C GLN A 88 -28.38 -8.62 9.02
N ALA A 89 -28.96 -7.49 8.63
CA ALA A 89 -28.57 -6.79 7.40
C ALA A 89 -27.11 -6.33 7.44
N LYS A 90 -26.69 -5.67 8.52
CA LYS A 90 -25.28 -5.25 8.72
C LYS A 90 -24.32 -6.43 8.76
N THR A 91 -24.70 -7.50 9.46
CA THR A 91 -23.91 -8.75 9.51
C THR A 91 -23.70 -9.33 8.13
N GLN A 92 -24.73 -9.40 7.28
CA GLN A 92 -24.60 -9.91 5.91
C GLN A 92 -23.67 -9.04 5.07
N VAL A 93 -23.78 -7.71 5.16
CA VAL A 93 -22.88 -6.79 4.44
C VAL A 93 -21.43 -7.02 4.86
N ILE A 94 -21.15 -7.04 6.17
CA ILE A 94 -19.79 -7.26 6.67
C ILE A 94 -19.27 -8.65 6.27
N GLN A 95 -20.10 -9.68 6.27
CA GLN A 95 -19.71 -11.02 5.81
C GLN A 95 -19.34 -11.07 4.32
N VAL A 96 -20.07 -10.32 3.47
CA VAL A 96 -19.73 -10.20 2.05
C VAL A 96 -18.41 -9.46 1.87
N GLU A 97 -18.20 -8.36 2.59
CA GLU A 97 -16.93 -7.62 2.57
C GLU A 97 -15.76 -8.48 3.05
N LEU A 98 -15.92 -9.22 4.14
CA LEU A 98 -14.92 -10.17 4.65
C LEU A 98 -14.59 -11.24 3.61
N SER A 99 -15.59 -11.73 2.87
CA SER A 99 -15.38 -12.71 1.79
C SER A 99 -14.57 -12.10 0.66
N ILE A 100 -14.85 -10.85 0.26
CA ILE A 100 -14.09 -10.13 -0.77
C ILE A 100 -12.63 -9.92 -0.31
N LEU A 101 -12.44 -9.42 0.91
CA LEU A 101 -11.10 -9.19 1.48
C LEU A 101 -10.31 -10.50 1.61
N SER A 102 -10.95 -11.58 2.03
CA SER A 102 -10.33 -12.91 2.12
C SER A 102 -9.89 -13.42 0.74
N ASN A 103 -10.71 -13.24 -0.29
CA ASN A 103 -10.33 -13.57 -1.67
C ASN A 103 -9.15 -12.71 -2.15
N GLN A 104 -9.14 -11.41 -1.84
CA GLN A 104 -8.01 -10.53 -2.15
C GLN A 104 -6.73 -11.00 -1.45
N LEU A 105 -6.83 -11.36 -0.16
CA LEU A 105 -5.72 -11.90 0.63
C LEU A 105 -5.16 -13.17 -0.02
N THR A 106 -6.01 -14.11 -0.40
CA THR A 106 -5.61 -15.34 -1.10
C THR A 106 -4.98 -15.02 -2.45
N SER A 107 -5.55 -14.10 -3.22
CA SER A 107 -4.99 -13.68 -4.52
C SER A 107 -3.59 -13.10 -4.36
N ARG A 108 -3.36 -12.24 -3.36
CA ARG A 108 -2.05 -11.62 -3.11
C ARG A 108 -1.02 -12.62 -2.60
N ASN A 109 -1.42 -13.55 -1.74
CA ASN A 109 -0.56 -14.68 -1.34
C ASN A 109 -0.20 -15.58 -2.54
N ASN A 110 -1.13 -15.79 -3.47
CA ASN A 110 -0.84 -16.53 -4.70
C ASN A 110 0.14 -15.77 -5.59
N ASP A 111 0.00 -14.45 -5.72
CA ASP A 111 0.96 -13.62 -6.44
C ASP A 111 2.35 -13.73 -5.81
N LEU A 112 2.43 -13.78 -4.48
CA LEU A 112 3.69 -13.96 -3.75
C LEU A 112 4.30 -15.33 -4.04
N ASN A 113 3.50 -16.39 -4.05
CA ASN A 113 3.95 -17.74 -4.40
C ASN A 113 4.37 -17.88 -5.86
N LYS A 114 3.78 -17.10 -6.77
CA LYS A 114 4.16 -17.05 -8.19
C LYS A 114 5.47 -16.31 -8.41
N LEU A 115 5.86 -15.39 -7.52
CA LEU A 115 7.18 -14.79 -7.57
C LEU A 115 8.22 -15.89 -7.35
N GLN A 116 9.18 -15.98 -8.27
CA GLN A 116 10.29 -16.91 -8.20
C GLN A 116 11.32 -16.40 -7.18
N LEU A 117 10.92 -16.39 -5.92
CA LEU A 117 11.75 -15.99 -4.79
C LEU A 117 12.72 -17.10 -4.43
N SER A 118 13.91 -16.72 -3.98
CA SER A 118 14.86 -17.68 -3.41
C SER A 118 14.25 -18.32 -2.16
N LYS A 119 14.77 -19.48 -1.76
CA LYS A 119 14.28 -20.15 -0.53
C LYS A 119 14.38 -19.21 0.69
N ALA A 120 15.50 -18.50 0.83
CA ALA A 120 15.72 -17.56 1.93
C ALA A 120 14.70 -16.40 1.91
N ASP A 121 14.39 -15.87 0.73
CA ASP A 121 13.40 -14.79 0.59
C ASP A 121 11.99 -15.28 0.91
N LYS A 122 11.62 -16.49 0.49
CA LYS A 122 10.32 -17.11 0.83
C LYS A 122 10.19 -17.34 2.33
N ASP A 123 11.24 -17.85 2.96
CA ASP A 123 11.27 -18.09 4.40
C ASP A 123 11.12 -16.76 5.16
N THR A 124 11.86 -15.72 4.74
CA THR A 124 11.78 -14.37 5.33
C THR A 124 10.40 -13.73 5.12
N ALA A 125 9.85 -13.79 3.90
CA ALA A 125 8.53 -13.25 3.59
C ALA A 125 7.44 -13.95 4.41
N SER A 126 7.51 -15.27 4.54
CA SER A 126 6.56 -16.04 5.35
C SER A 126 6.67 -15.67 6.83
N GLN A 127 7.90 -15.53 7.35
CA GLN A 127 8.12 -15.11 8.74
C GLN A 127 7.54 -13.73 9.02
N LEU A 128 7.74 -12.76 8.10
CA LEU A 128 7.21 -11.41 8.22
C LEU A 128 5.67 -11.37 8.16
N LEU A 129 5.03 -12.27 7.41
CA LEU A 129 3.57 -12.39 7.39
C LEU A 129 2.99 -12.93 8.71
N LEU A 130 3.74 -13.79 9.41
CA LEU A 130 3.31 -14.37 10.67
C LEU A 130 3.63 -13.48 11.88
N SER A 131 4.68 -12.65 11.82
CA SER A 131 4.95 -11.68 12.86
C SER A 131 3.94 -10.55 12.76
N LYS A 132 2.98 -10.44 13.68
CA LYS A 132 2.21 -9.20 13.83
C LYS A 132 3.24 -8.09 14.12
N GLY A 133 3.34 -7.09 13.23
CA GLY A 133 4.26 -5.97 13.36
C GLY A 133 4.08 -5.22 14.67
#